data_AF-A0ABD1WYY8-F1
#
_entry.id   AF-A0ABD1WYY8-F1
#
_cell.length_a   1.000
_cell.length_b   1.000
_cell.length_c   1.000
_cell.angle_alpha   90.00
_cell.angle_beta   90.00
_cell.angle_gamma   90.00
#
_symmetry.space_group_name_H-M   'P 1'
#
loop_
_entity.id
_entity.type
_entity.pdbx_description
1 polymer ?
#
loop_
_entity_poly.entity_id
_entity_poly.type
_entity_poly.pdbx_seq_one_letter_code
_entity_poly.pdbx_strand_id
1 'polypeptide(L)'
;MEVGLIIDGNKLVGFKQHLVFYKGKILSGTKSHWNIHEYRVNPGTFTAAKLNDGIKQKISNLVVCKIFLVKNDPFTDSDGKIDEDDRSEKQEDADPSNKA
;
A
#
# COMPACT_ATOMS: atom_id res chain seq x y z
N MET A 1 7.43 -13.86 -9.00
CA MET A 1 7.47 -12.87 -7.91
C MET A 1 8.18 -13.51 -6.75
N GLU A 2 9.30 -12.94 -6.31
CA GLU A 2 10.06 -13.48 -5.19
C GLU A 2 9.40 -13.04 -3.88
N VAL A 3 9.14 -13.99 -2.98
CA VAL A 3 8.64 -13.72 -1.63
C VAL A 3 9.84 -13.69 -0.70
N GLY A 4 10.07 -12.56 -0.04
CA GLY A 4 11.12 -12.42 0.96
C GLY A 4 10.74 -13.13 2.26
N LEU A 5 11.69 -13.84 2.86
CA LEU A 5 11.53 -14.43 4.19
C LEU A 5 11.89 -13.39 5.27
N ILE A 6 11.15 -13.39 6.37
CA ILE A 6 11.45 -12.59 7.55
C ILE A 6 11.87 -13.54 8.66
N ILE A 7 13.15 -13.47 9.03
CA ILE A 7 13.77 -14.32 10.04
C ILE A 7 14.11 -13.49 11.27
N ASP A 8 13.71 -13.96 12.45
CA ASP A 8 14.14 -13.44 13.75
C ASP A 8 14.96 -14.53 14.46
N GLY A 9 16.26 -14.27 14.65
CA GLY A 9 17.23 -15.28 15.05
C GLY A 9 17.28 -16.45 14.04
N ASN A 10 16.85 -17.64 14.49
CA ASN A 10 16.76 -18.85 13.66
C ASN A 10 15.31 -19.23 13.32
N LYS A 11 14.36 -18.32 13.52
CA LYS A 11 12.93 -18.60 13.37
C LYS A 11 12.33 -17.83 12.20
N LEU A 12 11.63 -18.53 11.32
CA LEU A 12 10.80 -17.91 10.28
C LEU A 12 9.56 -17.30 10.93
N VAL A 13 9.49 -15.97 10.97
CA VAL A 13 8.39 -15.23 11.63
C VAL A 13 7.38 -14.66 10.64
N GLY A 14 7.73 -14.57 9.35
CA GLY A 14 6.81 -14.06 8.35
C GLY A 14 7.39 -13.98 6.95
N PHE A 15 6.64 -13.31 6.09
CA PHE A 15 6.89 -13.19 4.67
C PHE A 15 6.66 -11.74 4.24
N LYS A 16 7.47 -11.29 3.29
CA LYS A 16 7.38 -9.97 2.69
C LYS A 16 7.20 -10.11 1.18
N GLN A 17 6.15 -9.50 0.64
CA GLN A 17 5.95 -9.38 -0.80
C GLN A 17 6.12 -7.92 -1.22
N HIS A 18 6.83 -7.70 -2.33
CA HIS A 18 6.95 -6.39 -2.97
C HIS A 18 5.95 -6.28 -4.11
N LEU A 19 5.19 -5.19 -4.13
CA LEU A 19 4.17 -4.89 -5.12
C LEU A 19 4.37 -3.46 -5.63
N VAL A 20 4.04 -3.25 -6.91
CA VAL A 20 3.97 -1.92 -7.52
C VAL A 20 2.53 -1.67 -7.92
N PHE A 21 2.02 -0.47 -7.62
CA PHE A 21 0.70 -0.08 -8.05
C PHE A 21 0.71 0.37 -9.51
N TYR A 22 -0.24 -0.12 -10.30
CA TYR A 22 -0.48 0.29 -11.68
C TYR A 22 -1.81 1.04 -11.75
N LYS A 23 -1.80 2.24 -12.34
CA LYS A 23 -3.01 3.03 -12.56
C LYS A 23 -3.70 2.55 -13.84
N GLY A 24 -5.01 2.28 -13.78
CA GLY A 24 -5.81 1.91 -14.94
C GLY A 24 -6.29 0.45 -14.92
N LYS A 25 -6.64 -0.09 -16.10
CA LYS A 25 -7.18 -1.45 -16.23
C LYS A 25 -6.06 -2.49 -16.15
N ILE A 26 -6.43 -3.69 -15.71
CA ILE A 26 -5.55 -4.87 -15.75
C ILE A 26 -5.07 -5.07 -17.20
N LEU A 27 -3.79 -5.40 -17.38
CA LEU A 27 -3.07 -5.55 -18.67
C LEU A 27 -2.71 -4.26 -19.42
N SER A 28 -3.40 -3.13 -19.21
CA SER A 28 -3.10 -1.85 -19.88
C SER A 28 -2.77 -0.72 -18.90
N GLY A 29 -2.47 -1.05 -17.65
CA GLY A 29 -2.20 -0.06 -16.61
C GLY A 29 -0.81 0.55 -16.76
N THR A 30 -0.69 1.82 -16.37
CA THR A 30 0.60 2.52 -16.31
C THR A 30 1.23 2.28 -14.95
N LYS A 31 2.49 1.84 -14.94
CA LYS A 31 3.28 1.68 -13.71
C LYS A 31 3.36 3.02 -12.98
N SER A 32 3.15 3.02 -11.67
CA SER A 32 3.32 4.23 -10.84
C SER A 32 4.56 4.14 -9.95
N HIS A 33 4.89 5.24 -9.28
CA HIS A 33 5.93 5.29 -8.25
C HIS A 33 5.51 4.73 -6.90
N TRP A 34 4.25 4.30 -6.75
CA TRP A 34 3.74 3.74 -5.51
C TRP A 34 4.19 2.29 -5.35
N ASN A 35 5.03 2.06 -4.36
CA ASN A 35 5.52 0.76 -3.97
C ASN A 35 4.85 0.35 -2.66
N ILE A 36 4.55 -0.95 -2.56
CA ILE A 36 3.87 -1.53 -1.41
C ILE A 36 4.71 -2.73 -0.97
N HIS A 37 5.12 -2.72 0.30
CA HIS A 37 5.56 -3.93 0.97
C HIS A 37 4.41 -4.50 1.78
N GLU A 38 3.95 -5.68 1.39
CA GLU A 38 2.97 -6.46 2.15
C GLU A 38 3.73 -7.43 3.08
N TYR A 39 3.35 -7.46 4.35
CA TYR A 39 3.92 -8.34 5.37
C TYR A 39 2.83 -9.27 5.90
N ARG A 40 3.10 -10.58 5.83
CA ARG A 40 2.28 -11.63 6.43
C ARG A 40 3.05 -12.33 7.54
N VAL A 41 2.39 -12.59 8.67
CA VAL A 41 3.00 -13.36 9.74
C VAL A 41 2.97 -14.85 9.39
N ASN A 42 4.00 -15.60 9.78
CA ASN A 42 4.00 -17.05 9.65
C ASN A 42 3.11 -17.64 10.76
N PRO A 43 2.02 -18.39 10.45
CA PRO A 43 1.18 -19.00 11.48
C PRO A 43 1.96 -19.95 12.41
N GLY A 44 3.02 -20.60 11.90
CA GLY A 44 3.90 -21.47 12.69
C GLY A 44 4.76 -20.74 13.73
N THR A 45 4.73 -19.40 13.75
CA THR A 45 5.43 -18.61 14.76
C THR A 45 4.81 -18.78 16.14
N PHE A 46 3.50 -19.03 16.21
CA PHE A 46 2.74 -19.13 17.45
C PHE A 46 2.66 -20.59 17.92
N THR A 47 2.82 -20.81 19.23
CA THR A 47 2.61 -22.14 19.82
C THR A 47 1.11 -22.44 19.90
N ALA A 48 0.73 -23.72 19.93
CA ALA A 48 -0.68 -24.13 20.05
C ALA A 48 -1.39 -23.48 21.26
N ALA A 49 -0.69 -23.35 22.39
CA ALA A 49 -1.20 -22.68 23.59
C ALA A 49 -1.49 -21.18 23.41
N LYS A 50 -0.86 -20.51 22.42
CA LYS A 50 -1.05 -19.09 22.11
C LYS A 50 -2.05 -18.86 20.97
N LEU A 51 -2.43 -19.90 20.23
CA LEU A 51 -3.31 -19.83 19.06
C LEU A 51 -4.78 -20.01 19.47
N ASN A 52 -5.38 -18.95 20.00
CA ASN A 52 -6.84 -18.89 20.13
C ASN A 52 -7.50 -18.52 18.79
N ASP A 53 -8.82 -18.71 18.68
CA ASP A 53 -9.53 -18.51 17.41
C ASP A 53 -9.50 -17.05 16.94
N GLY A 54 -9.47 -16.09 17.86
CA GLY A 54 -9.31 -14.67 17.53
C GLY A 54 -7.95 -14.36 16.91
N ILE A 55 -6.88 -15.00 17.37
CA ILE A 55 -5.54 -14.86 16.80
C ILE A 55 -5.48 -15.53 15.43
N LYS A 56 -6.04 -16.73 15.28
CA LYS A 56 -6.13 -17.42 13.97
C LYS A 56 -6.85 -16.54 12.94
N GLN A 57 -7.98 -15.94 13.33
CA GLN A 57 -8.74 -15.05 12.45
C GLN A 57 -7.91 -13.82 12.03
N LYS A 58 -7.19 -13.19 12.97
CA LYS A 58 -6.31 -12.06 12.65
C LYS A 58 -5.20 -12.46 11.69
N ILE A 59 -4.55 -13.60 11.91
CA ILE A 59 -3.46 -14.11 11.05
C ILE A 59 -3.96 -14.38 9.63
N SER A 60 -5.15 -14.96 9.48
CA SER A 60 -5.72 -15.27 8.16
C SER A 60 -6.25 -14.05 7.42
N ASN A 61 -6.76 -13.05 8.14
CA ASN A 61 -7.54 -11.96 7.54
C ASN A 61 -6.81 -10.62 7.48
N LEU A 62 -5.72 -10.45 8.24
CA LEU A 62 -5.00 -9.17 8.33
C LEU A 62 -3.58 -9.29 7.81
N VAL A 63 -3.13 -8.24 7.15
CA VAL A 63 -1.75 -8.03 6.72
C VAL A 63 -1.31 -6.63 7.13
N VAL A 64 0.01 -6.44 7.25
CA VAL A 64 0.59 -5.09 7.44
C VAL A 64 1.15 -4.63 6.11
N CYS A 65 0.86 -3.39 5.72
CA CYS A 65 1.38 -2.80 4.49
C CYS A 65 2.22 -1.56 4.79
N LYS A 66 3.39 -1.45 4.16
CA LYS A 66 4.14 -0.19 4.05
C LYS A 66 3.98 0.34 2.64
N ILE A 67 3.34 1.49 2.51
CA ILE A 67 3.09 2.17 1.24
C ILE A 67 4.02 3.39 1.17
N PHE A 68 4.74 3.55 0.06
CA PHE A 68 5.70 4.64 -0.12
C PHE A 68 5.93 4.97 -1.59
N LEU A 69 6.36 6.21 -1.85
CA LEU A 69 6.75 6.69 -3.17
C LEU A 69 8.25 6.50 -3.40
N VAL A 70 8.63 5.98 -4.56
CA VAL A 70 10.02 5.89 -5.02
C VAL A 70 10.26 6.95 -6.09
N LYS A 71 11.15 7.91 -5.81
CA LYS A 71 11.36 9.10 -6.66
C LYS A 71 12.33 8.90 -7.84
N ASN A 72 13.13 7.82 -7.83
CA ASN A 72 14.23 7.60 -8.79
C ASN A 72 14.17 6.20 -9.43
N ASP A 73 12.98 5.71 -9.82
CA ASP A 73 12.89 4.42 -10.53
C ASP A 73 13.45 4.60 -11.96
N PRO A 74 14.53 3.91 -12.35
CA PRO A 74 15.16 4.08 -13.67
C PRO A 74 14.27 3.62 -14.85
N PHE A 75 13.05 3.14 -14.59
CA PHE A 75 12.08 2.77 -15.61
C PHE A 75 11.14 3.89 -16.07
N THR A 76 11.24 5.09 -15.52
CA THR A 76 10.45 6.24 -15.98
C THR A 76 11.30 7.21 -16.77
N ASP A 77 11.45 6.92 -18.07
CA ASP A 77 11.64 7.94 -19.11
C ASP A 77 11.25 7.30 -20.45
N SER A 78 9.95 7.23 -20.72
CA SER A 78 9.48 7.14 -22.10
C SER A 78 8.12 7.77 -22.38
N ASP A 79 7.29 8.15 -21.41
CA ASP A 79 6.04 8.87 -21.70
C ASP A 79 5.71 9.88 -20.61
N GLY A 80 6.30 11.07 -20.72
CA GLY A 80 5.92 12.23 -19.94
C GLY A 80 4.50 12.66 -20.27
N LYS A 81 3.59 12.49 -19.31
CA LYS A 81 2.46 13.40 -19.04
C LYS A 81 2.09 13.30 -17.57
N ILE A 82 2.52 14.29 -16.80
CA ILE A 82 1.96 14.57 -15.48
C ILE A 82 0.69 15.35 -15.76
N ASP A 83 -0.47 14.70 -15.64
CA ASP A 83 -1.75 15.39 -15.59
C ASP A 83 -1.87 16.02 -14.19
N GLU A 84 -1.54 17.30 -14.07
CA GLU A 84 -1.93 18.15 -12.94
C GLU A 84 -3.36 18.63 -13.14
N ASP A 85 -4.33 17.96 -12.51
CA ASP A 85 -5.67 18.48 -12.15
C ASP A 85 -6.37 17.35 -11.34
N ASP A 86 -6.97 17.55 -10.17
CA ASP A 86 -8.03 18.51 -9.85
C ASP A 86 -8.12 18.61 -8.31
N ARG A 87 -7.87 19.80 -7.77
CA ARG A 87 -8.39 20.21 -6.45
C ARG A 87 -8.95 21.61 -6.57
N SER A 88 -10.06 21.73 -7.30
CA SER A 88 -10.92 22.89 -7.24
C SER A 88 -11.81 22.83 -5.98
N GLU A 89 -11.28 23.29 -4.83
CA GLU A 89 -12.14 23.72 -3.72
C GLU A 89 -12.89 24.98 -4.18
N LYS A 90 -14.17 24.84 -4.52
CA LYS A 90 -15.06 25.98 -4.74
C LYS A 90 -15.29 26.66 -3.40
N GLN A 91 -14.74 27.87 -3.26
CA GLN A 91 -15.06 28.79 -2.19
C GLN A 91 -16.45 29.38 -2.47
N GLU A 92 -17.43 29.12 -1.61
CA GLU A 92 -18.73 29.80 -1.64
C GLU A 92 -18.51 31.25 -1.18
N ASP A 93 -18.74 32.19 -2.10
CA ASP A 93 -18.73 33.62 -1.82
C ASP A 93 -19.88 33.97 -0.85
N ALA A 94 -19.54 34.64 0.24
CA ALA A 94 -20.50 35.18 1.20
C ALA A 94 -21.39 36.25 0.56
N ASP A 95 -22.70 36.11 0.74
CA ASP A 95 -23.74 37.07 0.35
C ASP A 95 -23.55 38.42 1.09
N PRO A 96 -23.31 39.54 0.38
CA PRO A 96 -23.25 40.85 1.00
C PRO A 96 -24.63 41.53 0.94
N SER A 97 -25.57 41.05 1.74
CA SER A 97 -26.82 41.78 2.00
C SER A 97 -26.94 42.10 3.49
N ASN A 98 -26.20 43.13 3.90
CA ASN A 98 -26.60 43.98 5.01
C ASN A 98 -26.19 45.42 4.66
N LYS A 99 -27.15 46.17 4.14
CA LYS A 99 -27.04 47.62 3.98
C LYS A 99 -28.40 48.27 4.22
N ALA A 100 -28.42 49.13 5.24
CA ALA A 100 -29.45 50.04 5.72
C ALA A 100 -30.55 49.45 6.62
#